data_AF-A0A1I3I7Z4-F1
#
_entry.id   AF-A0A1I3I7Z4-F1
#
_cell.length_a   1.000
_cell.length_b   1.000
_cell.length_c   1.000
_cell.angle_alpha   90.00
_cell.angle_beta   90.00
_cell.angle_gamma   90.00
#
_symmetry.space_group_name_H-M   'P 1'
#
loop_
_entity.id
_entity.type
_entity.pdbx_description
1 polymer ?
#
loop_
_entity_poly.entity_id
_entity_poly.type
_entity_poly.pdbx_seq_one_letter_code
_entity_poly.pdbx_strand_id
1 'polypeptide(L)'
;MDAHIEEEMISEYVNKVQALAVLALYGQNVDSPIKSVISEACYFLLRQRSDATANLLAFKSRLTKMGNDAHYSLPEYKKPLEYAASLVAIH
;
A
#
# COMPACT_ATOMS: atom_id res chain seq x y z
N MET A 1 -12.84 17.71 -7.78
CA MET A 1 -12.17 17.05 -8.94
C MET A 1 -10.89 16.38 -8.46
N ASP A 2 -10.07 17.08 -7.66
CA ASP A 2 -8.81 16.55 -7.09
C ASP A 2 -8.98 15.32 -6.18
N ALA A 3 -9.94 15.32 -5.25
CA ALA A 3 -10.14 14.19 -4.33
C ALA A 3 -10.46 12.85 -5.03
N HIS A 4 -11.08 12.88 -6.22
CA HIS A 4 -11.36 11.66 -6.98
C HIS A 4 -10.09 11.10 -7.62
N ILE A 5 -9.23 11.97 -8.16
CA ILE A 5 -7.95 11.60 -8.76
C ILE A 5 -7.01 11.02 -7.70
N GLU A 6 -6.99 11.62 -6.52
CA GLU A 6 -6.20 11.14 -5.38
C GLU A 6 -6.67 9.77 -4.90
N GLU A 7 -7.98 9.57 -4.82
CA GLU A 7 -8.59 8.29 -4.47
C GLU A 7 -8.26 7.19 -5.49
N GLU A 8 -8.28 7.51 -6.79
CA GLU A 8 -7.87 6.58 -7.86
C GLU A 8 -6.39 6.22 -7.76
N MET A 9 -5.52 7.20 -7.51
CA MET A 9 -4.09 6.94 -7.31
C MET A 9 -3.82 6.08 -6.09
N ILE A 10 -4.44 6.38 -4.94
CA ILE A 10 -4.32 5.55 -3.74
C ILE A 10 -4.76 4.12 -4.05
N SER A 11 -5.88 3.97 -4.76
CA SER A 11 -6.39 2.66 -5.17
C SER A 11 -5.44 1.92 -6.11
N GLU A 12 -4.79 2.61 -7.04
CA GLU A 12 -3.78 2.01 -7.93
C GLU A 12 -2.62 1.42 -7.12
N TYR A 13 -2.05 2.18 -6.19
CA TYR A 13 -0.92 1.69 -5.39
C TYR A 13 -1.33 0.60 -4.40
N VAL A 14 -2.55 0.65 -3.84
CA VAL A 14 -3.11 -0.45 -3.03
C VAL A 14 -3.21 -1.72 -3.88
N ASN A 15 -3.73 -1.63 -5.10
CA ASN A 15 -3.87 -2.78 -6.00
C ASN A 15 -2.51 -3.37 -6.39
N LYS A 16 -1.48 -2.54 -6.62
CA LYS A 16 -0.11 -3.01 -6.88
C LYS A 16 0.43 -3.82 -5.70
N VAL A 17 0.27 -3.32 -4.46
CA VAL A 17 0.69 -4.07 -3.25
C VAL A 17 -0.13 -5.35 -3.09
N GLN A 18 -1.44 -5.30 -3.35
CA GLN A 18 -2.30 -6.48 -3.29
C GLN A 18 -1.85 -7.57 -4.27
N ALA A 19 -1.52 -7.21 -5.50
CA ALA A 19 -1.02 -8.15 -6.50
C ALA A 19 0.27 -8.83 -6.02
N LEU A 20 1.20 -8.07 -5.41
CA LEU A 20 2.40 -8.63 -4.81
C LEU A 20 2.09 -9.55 -3.63
N ALA A 21 1.12 -9.20 -2.78
CA ALA A 21 0.66 -10.06 -1.70
C ALA A 21 0.08 -11.39 -2.22
N VAL A 22 -0.63 -11.37 -3.35
CA VAL A 22 -1.09 -12.60 -4.01
C VAL A 22 0.09 -13.43 -4.53
N LEU A 23 1.11 -12.82 -5.12
CA LEU A 23 2.31 -13.55 -5.58
C LEU A 23 3.08 -14.21 -4.42
N ALA A 24 3.10 -13.57 -3.24
CA ALA A 24 3.70 -14.13 -2.04
C ALA A 24 3.02 -15.43 -1.58
N LEU A 25 1.71 -15.59 -1.79
CA LEU A 25 1.01 -16.87 -1.53
C LEU A 25 1.58 -18.04 -2.35
N TYR A 26 2.15 -17.76 -3.52
CA TYR A 26 2.80 -18.74 -4.38
C TYR A 26 4.31 -18.88 -4.11
N GLY A 27 4.80 -18.35 -2.98
CA GLY A 27 6.20 -18.46 -2.56
C GLY A 27 7.16 -17.48 -3.23
N GLN A 28 6.65 -16.45 -3.93
CA GLN A 28 7.53 -15.42 -4.49
C GLN A 28 8.03 -14.46 -3.41
N ASN A 29 9.32 -14.11 -3.47
CA ASN A 29 9.86 -13.03 -2.64
C ASN A 29 9.47 -11.68 -3.23
N VAL A 30 8.68 -10.91 -2.48
CA VAL A 30 8.11 -9.64 -2.91
C VAL A 30 8.62 -8.42 -2.13
N ASP A 31 9.61 -8.59 -1.26
CA ASP A 31 10.10 -7.50 -0.38
C ASP A 31 10.65 -6.32 -1.19
N SER A 32 11.49 -6.59 -2.19
CA SER A 32 12.07 -5.55 -3.04
C SER A 32 11.02 -4.88 -3.94
N PRO A 33 10.13 -5.62 -4.63
CA PRO A 33 8.99 -5.03 -5.33
C PRO A 33 8.11 -4.14 -4.44
N ILE A 34 7.82 -4.56 -3.21
CA ILE A 34 7.02 -3.77 -2.26
C ILE A 34 7.71 -2.44 -1.94
N LYS A 35 9.01 -2.47 -1.62
CA LYS A 35 9.77 -1.23 -1.38
C LYS A 35 9.68 -0.26 -2.57
N SER A 36 9.79 -0.78 -3.79
CA SER A 36 9.70 0.02 -5.01
C SER A 36 8.33 0.67 -5.15
N VAL A 37 7.25 -0.10 -4.98
CA VAL A 37 5.87 0.40 -5.07
C VAL A 37 5.59 1.44 -3.99
N ILE A 38 6.03 1.22 -2.76
CA ILE A 38 5.83 2.18 -1.66
C ILE A 38 6.64 3.46 -1.90
N SER A 39 7.89 3.35 -2.34
CA SER A 39 8.70 4.53 -2.66
C SER A 39 8.05 5.37 -3.77
N GLU A 40 7.52 4.72 -4.80
CA GLU A 40 6.81 5.38 -5.90
C GLU A 40 5.52 6.06 -5.38
N ALA A 41 4.68 5.31 -4.64
CA ALA A 41 3.45 5.83 -4.05
C ALA A 41 3.71 7.07 -3.18
N CYS A 42 4.67 6.98 -2.26
CA CYS A 42 5.03 8.09 -1.39
C CYS A 42 5.50 9.31 -2.19
N TYR A 43 6.36 9.12 -3.21
CA TYR A 43 6.83 10.21 -4.06
C TYR A 43 5.67 10.96 -4.73
N PHE A 44 4.68 10.24 -5.26
CA PHE A 44 3.54 10.86 -5.95
C PHE A 44 2.53 11.47 -4.98
N LEU A 45 2.18 10.78 -3.90
CA LEU A 45 1.21 11.28 -2.91
C LEU A 45 1.72 12.54 -2.20
N LEU A 46 3.04 12.65 -1.95
CA LEU A 46 3.66 13.85 -1.38
C LEU A 46 3.63 15.07 -2.31
N ARG A 47 3.50 14.86 -3.62
CA ARG A 47 3.49 15.93 -4.64
C ARG A 47 2.10 16.40 -5.00
N GLN A 48 1.05 15.80 -4.43
CA GLN A 48 -0.30 16.25 -4.65
C GLN A 48 -0.55 17.60 -3.96
N ARG A 49 -1.38 18.44 -4.57
CA ARG A 49 -1.69 19.79 -4.07
C ARG A 49 -2.55 19.78 -2.80
N SER A 50 -3.28 18.69 -2.59
CA SER A 50 -4.07 18.43 -1.39
C SER A 50 -3.17 18.07 -0.20
N ASP A 51 -3.80 17.77 0.94
CA ASP A 51 -3.10 17.36 2.15
C ASP A 51 -2.37 16.02 1.92
N ALA A 52 -1.07 16.13 1.61
CA ALA A 52 -0.17 15.00 1.41
C ALA A 52 -0.15 14.04 2.61
N THR A 53 -0.26 14.58 3.82
CA THR A 53 -0.30 13.79 5.06
C THR A 53 -1.59 12.98 5.13
N ALA A 54 -2.73 13.58 4.78
CA ALA A 54 -4.00 12.87 4.69
C ALA A 54 -3.96 11.74 3.65
N ASN A 55 -3.34 11.97 2.50
CA ASN A 55 -3.20 10.97 1.44
C ASN A 55 -2.30 9.80 1.83
N LEU A 56 -1.15 10.06 2.45
CA LEU A 56 -0.29 9.02 3.00
C LEU A 56 -0.97 8.24 4.12
N LEU A 57 -1.73 8.93 4.99
CA LEU A 57 -2.50 8.28 6.05
C LEU A 57 -3.61 7.39 5.49
N ALA A 58 -4.36 7.86 4.48
CA ALA A 58 -5.39 7.07 3.82
C ALA A 58 -4.79 5.82 3.15
N PHE A 59 -3.66 5.97 2.45
CA PHE A 59 -2.94 4.87 1.82
C PHE A 59 -2.48 3.83 2.86
N LYS A 60 -1.80 4.28 3.93
CA LYS A 60 -1.35 3.41 5.03
C LYS A 60 -2.52 2.68 5.70
N SER A 61 -3.62 3.39 5.93
CA SER A 61 -4.80 2.85 6.59
C SER A 61 -5.45 1.74 5.77
N ARG A 62 -5.50 1.87 4.44
CA ARG A 62 -6.01 0.80 3.55
C ARG A 62 -5.16 -0.45 3.60
N LEU A 63 -3.83 -0.30 3.49
CA LEU A 63 -2.91 -1.44 3.57
C LEU A 63 -3.06 -2.16 4.92
N THR A 64 -3.12 -1.39 6.01
CA THR A 64 -3.32 -1.92 7.37
C THR A 64 -4.65 -2.67 7.48
N LYS A 65 -5.74 -2.08 6.98
CA LYS A 65 -7.06 -2.70 6.99
C LYS A 65 -7.07 -4.01 6.21
N MET A 66 -6.49 -4.05 5.01
CA MET A 66 -6.40 -5.27 4.22
C MET A 66 -5.60 -6.38 4.92
N GLY A 67 -4.51 -6.01 5.62
CA GLY A 67 -3.75 -6.95 6.44
C GLY A 67 -4.54 -7.49 7.63
N ASN A 68 -5.40 -6.66 8.24
CA ASN A 68 -6.28 -7.06 9.34
C ASN A 68 -7.47 -7.93 8.88
N ASP A 69 -8.01 -7.64 7.70
CA ASP A 69 -9.13 -8.38 7.10
C ASP A 69 -8.68 -9.72 6.49
N ALA A 70 -7.37 -9.92 6.30
CA ALA A 70 -6.81 -11.17 5.82
C ALA A 70 -7.12 -12.33 6.78
N HIS A 71 -7.63 -13.44 6.24
CA HIS A 71 -7.93 -14.62 7.03
C HIS A 71 -6.65 -15.17 7.70
N TYR A 72 -6.75 -15.62 8.96
CA TYR A 72 -5.60 -16.05 9.76
C TYR A 72 -4.78 -17.19 9.12
N SER A 73 -5.41 -17.98 8.23
CA SER A 73 -4.75 -19.07 7.49
C SER A 73 -3.91 -18.60 6.30
N LEU A 74 -3.86 -17.30 6.00
CA LEU A 74 -3.11 -16.71 4.88
C LEU A 74 -1.99 -15.77 5.38
N PRO A 75 -1.06 -16.22 6.24
CA PRO A 75 -0.01 -15.37 6.77
C PRO A 75 0.91 -14.81 5.68
N GLU A 76 1.15 -15.55 4.60
CA GLU A 76 2.00 -15.10 3.48
C GLU A 76 1.35 -14.02 2.61
N TYR A 77 0.01 -13.88 2.65
CA TYR A 77 -0.68 -12.73 2.05
C TYR A 77 -0.67 -11.52 2.99
N LYS A 78 -0.83 -11.77 4.29
CA LYS A 78 -0.88 -10.73 5.32
C LYS A 78 0.45 -9.99 5.49
N LYS A 79 1.56 -10.71 5.58
CA LYS A 79 2.91 -10.14 5.83
C LYS A 79 3.29 -9.04 4.82
N PRO A 80 3.13 -9.23 3.49
CA PRO A 80 3.32 -8.17 2.50
C PRO A 80 2.56 -6.87 2.78
N LEU A 81 1.30 -6.97 3.19
CA LEU A 81 0.43 -5.81 3.43
C LEU A 81 0.86 -5.05 4.69
N GLU A 82 1.16 -5.78 5.77
CA GLU A 82 1.70 -5.20 7.00
C GLU A 82 3.07 -4.56 6.77
N TYR A 83 3.92 -5.24 6.00
CA TYR A 83 5.24 -4.72 5.64
C TYR A 83 5.12 -3.44 4.83
N ALA A 84 4.30 -3.43 3.79
CA ALA A 84 4.02 -2.25 2.98
C ALA A 84 3.50 -1.08 3.83
N ALA A 85 2.55 -1.33 4.74
CA ALA A 85 2.02 -0.31 5.66
C ALA A 85 3.09 0.26 6.60
N SER A 86 4.04 -0.57 7.05
CA SER A 86 5.14 -0.15 7.92
C SER A 86 6.13 0.78 7.22
N LEU A 87 6.26 0.67 5.89
CA LEU A 87 7.16 1.48 5.07
C LEU A 87 6.56 2.87 4.72
N VAL A 88 5.25 3.05 4.86
CA VAL A 88 4.62 4.36 4.66
C VAL A 88 4.96 5.25 5.86
N ALA A 89 5.98 6.08 5.67
CA ALA A 89 6.40 7.08 6.64
C ALA A 89 5.54 8.34 6.52
N ILE A 90 4.94 8.75 7.64
CA ILE A 90 4.18 9.99 7.77
C ILE A 90 5.06 10.89 8.65
N HIS A 91 5.53 12.00 8.09
CA HIS A 91 6.39 12.98 8.78
C HIS A 91 5.63 14.27 9.02
#